data_AF-A0A971F1N2-F1
#
_entry.id   AF-A0A971F1N2-F1
#
_cell.length_a   1.000
_cell.length_b   1.000
_cell.length_c   1.000
_cell.angle_alpha   90.00
_cell.angle_beta   90.00
_cell.angle_gamma   90.00
#
_symmetry.space_group_name_H-M   'P 1'
#
loop_
_entity.id
_entity.type
_entity.pdbx_description
1 polymer ?
#
loop_
_entity_poly.entity_id
_entity_poly.type
_entity_poly.pdbx_seq_one_letter_code
_entity_poly.pdbx_strand_id
1 'polypeptide(L)'
;MVVVYSPLVTNFDLYDKRHFGGGTNRYNMIEETLDKNNGVLREDEALELLASVCVPNKKQYSVLYNLSTGEITAFTGGDCSVTESFLFDLSGK
;
A
#
# COMPACT_ATOMS: atom_id res chain seq x y z
N MET A 1 4.95 -2.83 27.57
CA MET A 1 5.05 -1.70 26.62
C MET A 1 4.72 -2.27 25.25
N VAL A 2 3.51 -2.04 24.73
CA VAL A 2 3.16 -2.47 23.37
C VAL A 2 3.55 -1.30 22.47
N VAL A 3 4.68 -1.43 21.79
CA VAL A 3 4.98 -0.55 20.65
C VAL A 3 4.19 -1.12 19.48
N VAL A 4 3.07 -0.50 19.14
CA VAL A 4 2.42 -0.79 17.86
C VAL A 4 3.25 -0.06 16.81
N TYR A 5 4.28 -0.72 16.30
CA TYR A 5 4.98 -0.27 15.09
C TYR A 5 3.98 -0.41 13.95
N SER A 6 3.33 0.69 13.56
CA SER A 6 2.52 0.70 12.34
C SER A 6 3.43 0.26 11.18
N PRO A 7 3.13 -0.83 10.46
CA PRO A 7 3.94 -1.29 9.32
C PRO A 7 3.84 -0.34 8.12
N LEU A 8 3.01 0.71 8.24
CA LEU A 8 2.79 1.71 7.24
C LEU A 8 3.94 2.73 7.20
N VAL A 9 4.43 3.00 6.01
CA VAL A 9 5.47 4.01 5.78
C VAL A 9 5.07 4.87 4.59
N THR A 10 5.27 6.18 4.73
CA THR A 10 5.20 7.13 3.60
C THR A 10 6.49 7.97 3.56
N ASN A 11 6.43 9.24 3.15
CA ASN A 11 7.60 10.09 2.96
C ASN A 11 7.71 11.19 4.04
N PHE A 12 7.33 10.89 5.28
CA PHE A 12 7.59 11.74 6.44
C PHE A 12 8.18 10.95 7.61
N ASP A 13 8.87 11.64 8.51
CA ASP A 13 9.47 11.03 9.69
C ASP A 13 8.41 10.59 10.71
N LEU A 14 8.17 9.28 10.83
CA LEU A 14 7.12 8.73 11.69
C LEU A 14 7.37 8.92 13.20
N TYR A 15 8.64 8.85 13.60
CA TYR A 15 9.06 8.86 15.01
C TYR A 15 9.70 10.19 15.43
N ASP A 16 9.64 11.19 14.55
CA ASP A 16 10.10 12.54 14.83
C ASP A 16 8.89 13.47 15.01
N LYS A 17 8.81 14.16 16.16
CA LYS A 17 7.74 15.10 16.46
C LYS A 17 7.63 16.26 15.46
N ARG A 18 8.67 16.49 14.67
CA ARG A 18 8.70 17.49 13.60
C ARG A 18 7.91 17.05 12.37
N HIS A 19 7.66 15.74 12.20
CA HIS A 19 7.01 15.11 11.04
C HIS A 19 7.49 15.72 9.71
N PHE A 20 8.80 15.82 9.52
CA PHE A 20 9.36 16.45 8.33
C PHE A 20 9.11 15.56 7.12
N GLY A 21 8.62 16.15 6.02
CA GLY A 21 8.33 15.45 4.78
C GLY A 21 6.89 15.63 4.29
N GLY A 22 6.46 14.73 3.40
CA GLY A 22 5.14 14.79 2.78
C GLY A 22 4.45 13.43 2.75
N GLY A 23 3.12 13.44 2.63
CA GLY A 23 2.34 12.20 2.57
C GLY A 23 1.58 11.83 3.84
N THR A 24 1.53 12.72 4.85
CA THR A 24 0.69 12.54 6.04
C THR A 24 -0.78 12.26 5.69
N ASN A 25 -1.32 12.93 4.67
CA ASN A 25 -2.70 12.64 4.21
C ASN A 25 -2.87 11.21 3.69
N ARG A 26 -1.88 10.70 2.94
CA ARG A 26 -1.90 9.32 2.43
C ARG A 26 -1.74 8.33 3.58
N TYR A 27 -0.85 8.64 4.53
CA TYR A 27 -0.65 7.83 5.71
C TYR A 27 -1.94 7.71 6.51
N ASN A 28 -2.56 8.83 6.89
CA ASN A 28 -3.79 8.84 7.66
C ASN A 28 -4.92 8.09 6.92
N MET A 29 -5.04 8.27 5.60
CA MET A 29 -6.05 7.56 4.82
C MET A 29 -5.84 6.05 4.83
N ILE A 30 -4.60 5.57 4.70
CA ILE A 30 -4.28 4.14 4.78
C ILE A 30 -4.51 3.62 6.20
N GLU A 31 -4.02 4.33 7.22
CA GLU A 31 -4.18 3.95 8.62
C GLU A 31 -5.66 3.86 9.02
N GLU A 32 -6.47 4.88 8.70
CA GLU A 32 -7.91 4.87 8.96
C GLU A 32 -8.63 3.74 8.23
N THR A 33 -8.19 3.40 7.01
CA THR A 33 -8.78 2.30 6.24
C THR A 33 -8.46 0.96 6.86
N LEU A 34 -7.21 0.75 7.29
CA LEU A 34 -6.81 -0.45 7.99
C LEU A 34 -7.52 -0.57 9.34
N ASP A 35 -7.60 0.49 10.12
CA ASP A 35 -8.29 0.51 11.42
C ASP A 35 -9.78 0.15 11.27
N LYS A 36 -10.47 0.72 10.28
CA LYS A 36 -11.89 0.42 10.00
C LYS A 36 -12.13 -1.05 9.63
N ASN A 37 -11.11 -1.71 9.06
CA ASN A 37 -11.19 -3.10 8.61
C ASN A 37 -10.44 -4.07 9.55
N ASN A 38 -10.12 -3.65 10.78
CA ASN A 38 -9.34 -4.44 11.75
C ASN A 38 -8.01 -4.98 11.18
N GLY A 39 -7.39 -4.21 10.29
CA GLY A 39 -6.13 -4.52 9.63
C GLY A 39 -6.20 -5.55 8.51
N VAL A 40 -7.39 -6.02 8.11
CA VAL A 40 -7.56 -7.07 7.09
C VAL A 40 -8.36 -6.55 5.91
N LEU A 41 -7.79 -6.61 4.71
CA LEU A 41 -8.44 -6.24 3.45
C LEU A 41 -8.49 -7.45 2.52
N ARG A 42 -9.53 -7.54 1.70
CA ARG A 42 -9.52 -8.38 0.50
C ARG A 42 -8.62 -7.77 -0.58
N GLU A 43 -8.28 -8.54 -1.59
CA GLU A 43 -7.39 -8.08 -2.67
C GLU A 43 -7.97 -6.91 -3.47
N ASP A 44 -9.27 -6.95 -3.78
CA ASP A 44 -9.99 -5.86 -4.44
C ASP A 44 -9.92 -4.57 -3.62
N GLU A 45 -10.17 -4.66 -2.31
CA GLU A 45 -10.09 -3.52 -1.38
C GLU A 45 -8.67 -2.97 -1.27
N ALA A 46 -7.66 -3.84 -1.27
CA ALA A 46 -6.26 -3.44 -1.23
C ALA A 46 -5.84 -2.71 -2.51
N LEU A 47 -6.28 -3.18 -3.68
CA LEU A 47 -6.04 -2.51 -4.97
C LEU A 47 -6.73 -1.15 -5.03
N GLU A 48 -7.99 -1.05 -4.58
CA GLU A 48 -8.71 0.22 -4.49
C GLU A 48 -8.01 1.21 -3.54
N LEU A 49 -7.54 0.73 -2.39
CA LEU A 49 -6.78 1.56 -1.46
C LEU A 49 -5.49 2.08 -2.10
N LEU A 50 -4.73 1.22 -2.77
CA LEU A 50 -3.53 1.60 -3.52
C LEU A 50 -3.81 2.61 -4.64
N ALA A 51 -4.97 2.51 -5.30
CA ALA A 51 -5.40 3.47 -6.31
C ALA A 51 -5.76 4.82 -5.68
N SER A 52 -6.45 4.81 -4.54
CA SER A 52 -6.89 6.03 -3.85
C SER A 52 -5.75 6.90 -3.30
N VAL A 53 -4.61 6.29 -2.97
CA VAL A 53 -3.44 6.98 -2.40
C VAL A 53 -2.46 7.48 -3.47
N CYS A 54 -2.76 7.31 -4.76
CA CYS A 54 -1.92 7.77 -5.85
C CYS A 54 -1.73 9.29 -5.81
N VAL A 55 -0.50 9.76 -6.05
CA VAL A 55 -0.21 11.19 -6.12
C VAL A 55 -0.58 11.71 -7.52
N PRO A 56 -1.50 12.68 -7.66
CA PRO A 56 -1.89 13.19 -8.97
C PRO A 56 -0.71 13.75 -9.78
N ASN A 57 -0.75 13.58 -11.10
CA ASN A 57 0.26 14.09 -12.04
C ASN A 57 1.68 13.55 -11.81
N LYS A 58 1.83 12.36 -11.22
CA LYS A 58 3.12 11.67 -11.07
C LYS A 58 3.11 10.36 -11.83
N LYS A 59 4.25 10.02 -12.43
CA LYS A 59 4.50 8.67 -12.95
C LYS A 59 4.72 7.75 -11.76
N GLN A 60 3.81 6.81 -11.55
CA GLN A 60 3.83 5.88 -10.43
C GLN A 60 3.13 4.59 -10.83
N TYR A 61 3.48 3.52 -10.13
CA TYR A 61 2.84 2.22 -10.21
C TYR A 61 2.56 1.74 -8.80
N SER A 62 1.56 0.88 -8.67
CA SER A 62 1.14 0.24 -7.44
C SER A 62 1.26 -1.27 -7.61
N VAL A 63 1.61 -1.97 -6.53
CA VAL A 63 1.81 -3.42 -6.54
C VAL A 63 1.18 -4.02 -5.29
N LEU A 64 0.35 -5.04 -5.49
CA LEU A 64 -0.15 -5.93 -4.45
C LEU A 64 0.62 -7.26 -4.54
N TYR A 65 1.17 -7.69 -3.41
CA TYR A 65 1.86 -8.97 -3.28
C TYR A 65 0.99 -9.92 -2.43
N ASN A 66 0.38 -10.93 -3.05
CA ASN A 66 -0.25 -12.00 -2.30
C ASN A 66 0.80 -13.06 -1.94
N LEU A 67 1.31 -12.97 -0.72
CA LEU A 67 2.35 -13.88 -0.21
C LEU A 67 1.87 -15.32 0.03
N SER A 68 0.55 -15.55 0.09
CA SER A 68 -0.02 -16.89 0.29
C SER A 68 -0.12 -17.68 -1.01
N THR A 69 -0.32 -17.00 -2.15
CA THR A 69 -0.43 -17.61 -3.48
C THR A 69 0.83 -17.40 -4.33
N GLY A 70 1.67 -16.42 -3.98
CA GLY A 70 2.79 -15.96 -4.80
C GLY A 70 2.36 -15.07 -5.95
N GLU A 71 1.08 -14.70 -6.07
CA GLU A 71 0.62 -13.79 -7.12
C GLU A 71 1.02 -12.34 -6.81
N ILE A 72 1.47 -11.65 -7.85
CA ILE A 72 1.75 -10.22 -7.84
C ILE A 72 0.83 -9.55 -8.84
N THR A 73 0.09 -8.54 -8.40
CA THR A 73 -0.77 -7.73 -9.25
C THR A 73 -0.28 -6.30 -9.24
N ALA A 74 -0.06 -5.72 -10.42
CA ALA A 74 0.43 -4.36 -10.59
C ALA A 74 -0.47 -3.53 -11.50
N PHE A 75 -0.48 -2.22 -11.27
CA PHE A 75 -1.16 -1.25 -12.14
C PHE A 75 -0.45 0.10 -12.11
N THR A 76 -0.80 0.99 -13.03
CA THR A 76 -0.15 2.30 -13.18
C THR A 76 -1.14 3.44 -13.04
N GLY A 77 -0.64 4.62 -12.65
CA GLY A 77 -1.42 5.86 -12.72
C GLY A 77 -2.59 5.98 -11.74
N GLY A 78 -2.75 5.05 -10.80
CA GLY A 78 -3.89 5.06 -9.88
C GLY A 78 -5.17 4.45 -10.47
N ASP A 79 -5.07 3.79 -11.62
CA ASP A 79 -6.19 3.10 -12.25
C ASP A 79 -6.04 1.59 -12.05
N CYS A 80 -6.76 1.06 -11.06
CA CYS A 80 -6.80 -0.38 -10.79
C CYS A 80 -7.86 -1.13 -11.62
N SER A 81 -8.52 -0.49 -12.60
CA SER A 81 -9.41 -1.18 -13.54
C SER A 81 -8.66 -1.97 -14.60
N VAL A 82 -7.39 -1.61 -14.84
CA VAL A 82 -6.47 -2.32 -15.73
C VAL A 82 -5.25 -2.75 -14.93
N THR A 83 -5.12 -4.06 -14.73
CA THR A 83 -4.03 -4.65 -13.95
C THR A 83 -3.26 -5.69 -14.76
N GLU A 84 -2.00 -5.91 -14.38
CA GLU A 84 -1.20 -7.04 -14.84
C GLU A 84 -0.89 -7.94 -13.65
N SER A 85 -1.13 -9.25 -13.79
CA SER A 85 -0.81 -10.25 -12.76
C SER A 85 0.23 -11.24 -13.26
N PHE A 86 1.14 -11.63 -12.36
CA PHE A 86 2.15 -12.66 -12.61
C PHE A 86 2.47 -13.43 -11.34
N LEU A 87 2.90 -14.69 -11.49
CA LEU A 87 3.31 -15.53 -10.38
C LEU A 87 4.79 -15.29 -10.07
N PHE A 88 5.07 -14.99 -8.81
CA PHE A 88 6.42 -14.90 -8.27
C PHE A 88 6.88 -16.29 -7.82
N ASP A 89 7.58 -16.98 -8.71
CA ASP A 89 8.15 -18.28 -8.39
C ASP A 89 9.49 -18.12 -7.66
N LEU A 90 9.46 -18.30 -6.34
CA LEU A 90 10.65 -18.36 -5.49
C LEU A 90 11.34 -19.74 -5.50
N SER A 91 10.83 -20.71 -6.27
CA SER A 91 11.35 -22.09 -6.28
C SER A 91 12.71 -22.26 -6.95
N GLY A 92 13.34 -21.15 -7.39
CA GLY A 92 14.76 -21.01 -7.68
C GLY A 92 15.47 -22.34 -7.96
N LYS A 93 15.33 -22.85 -9.18
CA LYS A 93 16.29 -23.83 -9.68
C LYS A 93 17.69 -23.22 -9.71
#